data_AF-A0A1V4I2R5-F1
#
_entry.id   AF-A0A1V4I2R5-F1
#
_cell.length_a   1.000
_cell.length_b   1.000
_cell.length_c   1.000
_cell.angle_alpha   90.00
_cell.angle_beta   90.00
_cell.angle_gamma   90.00
#
_symmetry.space_group_name_H-M   'P 1'
#
loop_
_entity.id
_entity.type
_entity.pdbx_description
1 polymer ?
#
loop_
_entity_poly.entity_id
_entity_poly.type
_entity_poly.pdbx_seq_one_letter_code
_entity_poly.pdbx_strand_id
1 'polypeptide(L)'
;MNKRKNLSHIRTLIKARGQEVPSRQGDKEPSLDPREALVDIRTLARVAIKSEDTAVMKRDLEIILAIVDKALPSGPENPSEAIFGA
;
A
#
# COMPACT_ATOMS: atom_id res chain seq x y z
N MET A 1 7.10 -48.55 13.32
CA MET A 1 8.08 -47.49 12.95
C MET A 1 7.56 -46.81 11.68
N ASN A 2 7.13 -45.55 11.57
CA ASN A 2 7.86 -44.31 11.88
C ASN A 2 6.95 -43.06 11.81
N LYS A 3 5.86 -42.99 12.58
CA LYS A 3 5.02 -41.76 12.64
C LYS A 3 5.76 -40.54 13.24
N ARG A 4 6.84 -40.77 14.01
CA ARG A 4 7.68 -39.69 14.59
C ARG A 4 8.56 -38.96 13.56
N LYS A 5 8.91 -39.59 12.43
CA LYS A 5 9.75 -38.96 11.39
C LYS A 5 8.99 -37.92 10.56
N ASN A 6 7.66 -38.06 10.46
CA ASN A 6 6.83 -37.18 9.63
C ASN A 6 6.58 -35.81 10.31
N LEU A 7 6.40 -35.80 11.63
CA LEU A 7 6.21 -34.56 12.39
C LEU A 7 7.47 -33.68 12.46
N SER A 8 8.66 -34.27 12.39
CA SER A 8 9.91 -33.50 12.36
C SER A 8 10.06 -32.72 11.05
N HIS A 9 9.60 -33.28 9.92
CA HIS A 9 9.69 -32.64 8.62
C HIS A 9 8.73 -31.45 8.49
N ILE A 10 7.53 -31.57 9.07
CA ILE A 10 6.54 -30.48 9.10
C ILE A 10 7.06 -29.31 9.96
N ARG A 11 7.73 -29.57 11.09
CA ARG A 11 8.35 -28.49 11.88
C ARG A 11 9.51 -27.81 11.13
N THR A 12 10.27 -28.54 10.32
CA THR A 12 11.32 -27.96 9.47
C THR A 12 10.72 -27.06 8.39
N LEU A 13 9.57 -27.42 7.79
CA LEU A 13 8.89 -26.59 6.81
C LEU A 13 8.32 -25.30 7.42
N ILE A 14 7.75 -25.36 8.63
CA ILE A 14 7.25 -24.17 9.33
C ILE A 14 8.41 -23.24 9.74
N LYS A 15 9.55 -23.81 10.17
CA LYS A 15 10.74 -23.02 10.53
C LYS A 15 11.42 -22.42 9.30
N ALA A 16 11.37 -23.08 8.14
CA ALA A 16 11.86 -22.54 6.87
C ALA A 16 10.96 -21.42 6.33
N ARG A 17 9.64 -21.46 6.59
CA ARG A 17 8.70 -20.37 6.25
C ARG A 17 8.70 -19.19 7.24
N GLY A 18 9.28 -19.36 8.42
CA GLY A 18 9.44 -18.29 9.42
C GLY A 18 10.73 -17.49 9.28
N GLN A 19 11.54 -17.75 8.24
CA GLN A 19 12.87 -17.18 8.07
C GLN A 19 13.08 -16.49 6.71
N GLU A 20 12.01 -16.09 6.04
CA GLU A 20 12.04 -14.89 5.20
C GLU A 20 11.81 -13.72 6.14
N VAL A 21 12.89 -13.32 6.81
CA VAL A 21 13.02 -11.97 7.35
C VAL A 21 12.74 -11.06 6.15
N PRO A 22 11.68 -10.23 6.15
CA PRO A 22 11.71 -9.09 5.26
C PRO A 22 12.86 -8.26 5.80
N SER A 23 13.99 -8.35 5.10
CA SER A 23 15.05 -7.38 5.15
C SER A 23 14.39 -6.02 5.30
N ARG A 24 14.81 -5.26 6.31
CA ARG A 24 14.51 -3.85 6.48
C ARG A 24 14.96 -3.12 5.21
N GLN A 25 14.15 -3.18 4.16
CA GLN A 25 14.20 -2.26 3.05
C GLN A 25 13.55 -1.01 3.62
N GLY A 26 14.34 0.04 3.85
CA GLY A 26 13.79 1.33 4.22
C GLY A 26 12.67 1.63 3.24
N ASP A 27 11.45 1.70 3.77
CA ASP A 27 10.19 1.83 3.05
C ASP A 27 10.15 3.17 2.31
N LYS A 28 10.92 3.29 1.23
CA LYS A 28 10.58 4.18 0.14
C LYS A 28 9.56 3.41 -0.67
N GLU A 29 8.32 3.50 -0.23
CA GLU A 29 7.16 3.11 -1.00
C GLU A 29 7.37 3.63 -2.45
N PRO A 30 7.22 2.79 -3.48
CA PRO A 30 7.51 3.21 -4.85
C PRO A 30 6.68 4.44 -5.17
N SER A 31 7.35 5.55 -5.52
CA SER A 31 6.67 6.80 -5.87
C SER A 31 5.74 6.51 -7.06
N LEU A 32 4.45 6.78 -6.88
CA LEU A 32 3.48 6.64 -7.97
C LEU A 32 3.86 7.58 -9.12
N ASP A 33 3.85 7.06 -10.35
CA ASP A 33 3.98 7.93 -11.52
C ASP A 33 2.76 8.88 -11.56
N PRO A 34 2.97 10.22 -11.61
CA PRO A 34 1.87 11.17 -11.53
C PRO A 34 0.83 11.00 -12.65
N ARG A 35 1.26 10.55 -13.83
CA ARG A 35 0.36 10.35 -14.97
C ARG A 35 -0.48 9.10 -14.79
N GLU A 36 0.13 8.02 -14.31
CA GLU A 36 -0.57 6.77 -13.96
C GLU A 36 -1.59 7.02 -12.83
N ALA A 37 -1.19 7.69 -11.75
CA ALA A 37 -2.07 8.06 -10.65
C ALA A 37 -3.30 8.88 -11.12
N LEU A 38 -3.12 9.85 -12.02
CA LEU A 38 -4.22 10.64 -12.57
C LEU A 38 -5.16 9.80 -13.47
N VAL A 39 -4.62 8.83 -14.21
CA VAL A 39 -5.44 7.92 -15.02
C VAL A 39 -6.30 7.03 -14.12
N ASP A 40 -5.74 6.53 -13.03
CA ASP A 40 -6.44 5.70 -12.06
C ASP A 40 -7.52 6.47 -11.32
N ILE A 41 -7.19 7.67 -10.81
CA ILE A 41 -8.17 8.59 -10.17
C ILE A 41 -9.33 8.87 -11.12
N ARG A 42 -9.04 9.21 -12.39
CA ARG A 42 -10.09 9.49 -13.39
C ARG A 42 -10.98 8.28 -13.63
N THR A 43 -10.42 7.08 -13.61
CA THR A 43 -11.16 5.84 -13.83
C THR A 43 -12.06 5.54 -12.65
N LEU A 44 -11.53 5.56 -11.43
CA LEU A 44 -12.29 5.34 -10.19
C LEU A 44 -13.40 6.38 -10.03
N ALA A 45 -13.13 7.66 -10.31
CA ALA A 45 -14.14 8.71 -10.22
C ALA A 45 -15.30 8.48 -11.19
N ARG A 46 -15.02 7.99 -12.40
CA ARG A 46 -16.07 7.65 -13.37
C ARG A 46 -16.91 6.45 -12.94
N VAL A 47 -16.30 5.45 -12.32
CA VAL A 47 -17.02 4.28 -11.79
C VAL A 47 -17.90 4.70 -10.62
N ALA A 48 -17.34 5.44 -9.66
CA ALA A 48 -18.06 5.97 -8.51
C ALA A 48 -19.29 6.79 -8.90
N ILE A 49 -19.17 7.73 -9.87
CA ILE A 49 -20.29 8.57 -10.33
C ILE A 49 -21.39 7.76 -11.00
N LYS A 50 -21.05 6.66 -11.68
CA LYS A 50 -22.03 5.81 -12.37
C LYS A 50 -22.62 4.72 -11.48
N SER A 51 -22.07 4.52 -10.28
CA SER A 51 -22.51 3.46 -9.38
C SER A 51 -23.78 3.87 -8.64
N GLU A 52 -24.82 3.05 -8.76
CA GLU A 52 -26.01 3.13 -7.89
C GLU A 52 -25.76 2.45 -6.53
N ASP A 53 -24.69 1.66 -6.43
CA ASP A 53 -24.23 1.03 -5.19
C ASP A 53 -23.35 2.01 -4.40
N THR A 54 -23.87 2.44 -3.24
CA THR A 54 -23.20 3.38 -2.33
C THR A 54 -21.97 2.78 -1.66
N ALA A 55 -21.90 1.45 -1.48
CA ALA A 55 -20.73 0.79 -0.93
C ALA A 55 -19.57 0.77 -1.93
N VAL A 56 -19.87 0.54 -3.21
CA VAL A 56 -18.89 0.64 -4.30
C VAL A 56 -18.41 2.08 -4.45
N MET A 57 -19.32 3.05 -4.44
CA MET A 57 -18.97 4.48 -4.51
C MET A 57 -18.05 4.90 -3.35
N LYS A 58 -18.38 4.48 -2.11
CA LYS A 58 -17.55 4.81 -0.93
C LYS A 58 -16.15 4.18 -1.04
N ARG A 59 -16.06 2.92 -1.44
CA ARG A 59 -14.80 2.22 -1.65
C ARG A 59 -13.94 2.92 -2.68
N ASP A 60 -14.50 3.29 -3.82
CA ASP A 60 -13.76 3.94 -4.90
C ASP A 60 -13.25 5.33 -4.47
N LEU A 61 -14.04 6.07 -3.69
CA LEU A 61 -13.60 7.33 -3.09
C LEU A 61 -12.44 7.15 -2.09
N GLU A 62 -12.49 6.12 -1.24
CA GLU A 62 -11.40 5.79 -0.31
C GLU A 62 -10.09 5.46 -1.06
N ILE A 63 -10.18 4.74 -2.18
CA ILE A 63 -9.02 4.43 -3.03
C ILE A 63 -8.47 5.71 -3.69
N ILE A 64 -9.34 6.58 -4.20
CA ILE A 64 -8.92 7.87 -4.79
C ILE A 64 -8.12 8.69 -3.76
N LEU A 65 -8.62 8.80 -2.52
CA LEU A 65 -7.92 9.53 -1.47
C LEU A 65 -6.54 8.93 -1.17
N ALA A 66 -6.45 7.60 -1.07
CA ALA A 66 -5.17 6.93 -0.86
C ALA A 66 -4.16 7.16 -2.00
N ILE A 67 -4.61 7.22 -3.25
CA ILE A 67 -3.75 7.55 -4.40
C ILE A 67 -3.27 9.01 -4.31
N VAL A 68 -4.18 9.93 -3.97
CA VAL A 68 -3.86 11.36 -3.81
C VAL A 68 -2.86 11.58 -2.68
N ASP A 69 -3.07 10.96 -1.52
CA ASP A 69 -2.16 11.09 -0.37
C ASP A 69 -0.75 10.58 -0.67
N LYS A 70 -0.64 9.55 -1.52
CA LYS A 70 0.65 9.02 -1.99
C LYS A 70 1.28 9.85 -3.11
N ALA A 71 0.47 10.52 -3.92
CA ALA A 71 0.93 11.31 -5.07
C ALA A 71 1.26 12.76 -4.70
N LEU A 72 0.59 13.32 -3.68
CA LEU A 72 0.91 14.62 -3.15
C LEU A 72 2.19 14.49 -2.31
N PRO A 73 3.23 15.31 -2.56
CA PRO A 73 4.33 15.40 -1.62
C PRO A 73 3.75 15.85 -0.28
N SER A 74 4.08 15.15 0.80
CA SER A 74 3.83 15.63 2.16
C SER A 74 4.40 17.05 2.22
N GLY A 75 3.51 18.05 2.23
CA GLY A 75 3.95 19.43 2.44
C GLY A 75 4.74 19.49 3.76
N PRO A 76 5.64 20.48 3.93
CA PRO A 76 6.38 20.59 5.19
C PRO A 76 5.38 20.55 6.33
N GLU A 77 5.60 19.60 7.24
CA GLU A 77 4.76 19.29 8.41
C GLU A 77 4.64 20.52 9.35
N ASN A 78 5.45 21.56 9.09
CA ASN A 78 5.36 22.88 9.70
C ASN A 78 5.48 24.00 8.64
N PRO A 79 4.52 24.93 8.54
CA PRO A 79 4.62 26.11 7.66
C PRO A 79 5.79 27.06 8.03
N SER A 80 6.43 26.86 9.18
CA SER A 80 7.56 27.67 9.64
C SER A 80 8.89 27.37 8.93
N GLU A 81 9.07 26.19 8.34
CA GLU A 81 10.30 25.85 7.59
C GLU A 81 10.32 26.36 6.15
N ALA A 82 9.16 26.74 5.59
CA ALA A 82 9.08 27.29 4.24
C ALA A 82 9.56 28.76 4.14
N ILE A 83 9.71 29.46 5.28
CA ILE A 83 9.95 30.91 5.31
C ILE A 83 11.44 31.24 5.51
N PHE A 84 12.21 30.38 6.15
CA PHE A 84 13.64 30.61 6.38
C PHE A 84 14.45 29.47 5.77
N GLY A 85 14.89 29.70 4.52
CA GLY A 85 15.93 28.89 3.89
C GLY A 85 17.20 28.89 4.74
N ALA A 86 17.86 27.72 4.77
CA ALA A 86 19.14 27.50 5.43
C ALA A 86 20.22 28.53 5.04
#